data_AF-K2CIA1-F1
#
_entry.id   AF-K2CIA1-F1
#
_cell.length_a   1.000
_cell.length_b   1.000
_cell.length_c   1.000
_cell.angle_alpha   90.00
_cell.angle_beta   90.00
_cell.angle_gamma   90.00
#
_symmetry.space_group_name_H-M   'P 1'
#
loop_
_entity.id
_entity.type
_entity.pdbx_description
1 polymer ?
#
loop_
_entity_poly.entity_id
_entity_poly.type
_entity_poly.pdbx_seq_one_letter_code
_entity_poly.pdbx_strand_id
1 'polypeptide(L)'
;MNKESMWAKLSMEEKISAILDVNPREGSSEDLDHFGRPFLTSYQIAIEFAKNHRPEFGEIGLPVGGERIGERKSLAQYIARELSQRIKRNEIQTIEIALISKAHLENLEYNYNDKAIKFSGTNYDPSIFRLVG
;
A
#
# COMPACT_ATOMS: atom_id res chain seq x y z
N MET A 1 -20.32 -21.93 1.65
CA MET A 1 -19.77 -21.60 0.32
C MET A 1 -19.07 -20.26 0.41
N ASN A 2 -17.74 -20.25 0.46
CA ASN A 2 -16.97 -19.01 0.52
C ASN A 2 -17.03 -18.34 -0.86
N LYS A 3 -17.56 -17.12 -0.89
CA LYS A 3 -17.37 -16.20 -1.99
C LYS A 3 -15.87 -15.89 -2.02
N GLU A 4 -15.15 -16.40 -3.01
CA GLU A 4 -13.72 -16.11 -3.16
C GLU A 4 -13.55 -14.59 -3.18
N SER A 5 -12.82 -14.05 -2.20
CA SER A 5 -12.65 -12.61 -2.11
C SER A 5 -11.86 -12.13 -3.34
N MET A 6 -12.13 -10.90 -3.81
CA MET A 6 -11.39 -10.28 -4.92
C MET A 6 -9.86 -10.34 -4.70
N TRP A 7 -9.44 -10.32 -3.42
CA TRP A 7 -8.05 -10.50 -3.01
C TRP A 7 -7.44 -11.82 -3.50
N ALA A 8 -8.13 -12.94 -3.23
CA ALA A 8 -7.69 -14.27 -3.63
C ALA A 8 -7.77 -14.44 -5.14
N LYS A 9 -8.90 -14.04 -5.75
CA LYS A 9 -9.12 -14.13 -7.20
C LYS A 9 -8.01 -13.45 -8.01
N LEU A 10 -7.54 -12.29 -7.54
CA LEU A 10 -6.54 -11.49 -8.25
C LEU A 10 -5.09 -11.76 -7.79
N SER A 11 -4.86 -12.74 -6.91
CA SER A 11 -3.55 -13.03 -6.33
C SER A 11 -2.87 -11.77 -5.78
N MET A 12 -3.64 -10.96 -5.04
CA MET A 12 -3.21 -9.63 -4.58
C MET A 12 -1.97 -9.70 -3.68
N GLU A 13 -1.87 -10.72 -2.84
CA GLU A 13 -0.77 -10.89 -1.89
C GLU A 13 0.58 -11.07 -2.59
N GLU A 14 0.65 -11.93 -3.60
CA GLU A 14 1.86 -12.17 -4.38
C GLU A 14 2.33 -10.89 -5.09
N LYS A 15 1.40 -10.20 -5.73
CA LYS A 15 1.67 -8.94 -6.45
C LYS A 15 2.15 -7.83 -5.50
N ILE A 16 1.51 -7.69 -4.35
CA ILE A 16 1.91 -6.71 -3.34
C ILE A 16 3.27 -7.10 -2.74
N SER A 17 3.54 -8.38 -2.51
CA SER A 17 4.84 -8.84 -2.01
C SER A 17 5.96 -8.50 -2.99
N ALA A 18 5.73 -8.67 -4.29
CA ALA A 18 6.67 -8.26 -5.34
C ALA A 18 6.90 -6.73 -5.37
N ILE A 19 5.86 -5.93 -5.10
CA ILE A 19 5.98 -4.47 -4.96
C ILE A 19 6.76 -4.08 -3.70
N LEU A 20 6.62 -4.84 -2.61
CA LEU A 20 7.28 -4.60 -1.33
C LEU A 20 8.72 -5.14 -1.26
N ASP A 21 9.16 -5.95 -2.22
CA ASP A 21 10.53 -6.41 -2.36
C ASP A 21 11.44 -5.31 -2.95
N VAL A 22 11.39 -4.14 -2.32
CA VAL A 22 12.20 -2.97 -2.68
C VAL A 22 13.57 -3.15 -2.04
N ASN A 23 14.60 -3.25 -2.87
CA ASN A 23 15.98 -3.18 -2.38
C ASN A 23 16.27 -1.78 -1.81
N PRO A 24 16.94 -1.68 -0.65
CA PRO A 24 17.58 -0.43 -0.24
C PRO A 24 18.42 0.08 -1.41
N ARG A 25 18.14 1.28 -1.91
CA ARG A 25 18.77 1.80 -3.14
C ARG A 25 20.30 1.82 -2.99
N GLU A 26 21.00 1.45 -4.06
CA GLU A 26 22.40 1.84 -4.28
C GLU A 26 22.53 3.36 -4.04
N GLY A 27 23.32 3.75 -3.03
CA GLY A 27 23.46 5.13 -2.59
C GLY A 27 23.07 5.39 -1.13
N SER A 28 22.46 4.42 -0.45
CA SER A 28 22.50 4.38 1.01
C SER A 28 23.93 4.06 1.44
N SER A 29 24.52 4.89 2.33
CA SER A 29 25.82 4.59 2.93
C SER A 29 25.80 3.17 3.52
N GLU A 30 26.95 2.48 3.54
CA GLU A 30 27.13 1.15 4.14
C GLU A 30 26.52 1.05 5.57
N ASP A 31 26.36 2.19 6.24
CA ASP A 31 25.73 2.33 7.54
C ASP A 31 24.21 2.06 7.59
N LEU A 32 23.49 1.97 6.46
CA LEU A 32 22.02 1.81 6.45
C LEU A 32 21.53 0.35 6.42
N ASP A 33 22.43 -0.63 6.34
CA ASP A 33 22.09 -2.06 6.32
C ASP A 33 21.28 -2.51 7.56
N HIS A 34 21.39 -1.80 8.69
CA HIS A 34 20.64 -2.12 9.90
C HIS A 34 19.13 -1.74 9.85
N PHE A 35 18.71 -0.90 8.90
CA PHE A 35 17.30 -0.50 8.77
C PHE A 35 16.43 -1.52 8.03
N GLY A 36 17.04 -2.45 7.29
CA GLY A 36 16.34 -3.43 6.47
C GLY A 36 15.62 -2.82 5.27
N ARG A 37 14.62 -3.54 4.72
CA ARG A 37 13.83 -3.05 3.58
C ARG A 37 13.06 -1.77 3.94
N PRO A 38 12.94 -0.82 3.00
CA PRO A 38 12.15 0.38 3.21
C PRO A 38 10.65 0.05 3.30
N PHE A 39 9.95 0.88 4.06
CA PHE A 39 8.49 0.85 4.13
C PHE A 39 7.87 1.61 2.95
N LEU A 40 6.76 1.11 2.43
CA LEU A 40 5.89 1.79 1.48
C LEU A 40 4.53 2.12 2.11
N THR A 41 3.99 3.29 1.81
CA THR A 41 2.60 3.63 2.17
C THR A 41 1.63 2.86 1.29
N SER A 42 0.39 2.68 1.75
CA SER A 42 -0.67 2.07 0.94
C SER A 42 -0.92 2.81 -0.39
N TYR A 43 -0.61 4.10 -0.45
CA TYR A 43 -0.69 4.90 -1.68
C TYR A 43 0.46 4.57 -2.64
N GLN A 44 1.70 4.44 -2.16
CA GLN A 44 2.82 3.99 -2.98
C GLN A 44 2.56 2.60 -3.55
N ILE A 45 2.05 1.67 -2.73
CA ILE A 45 1.67 0.33 -3.17
C ILE A 45 0.57 0.40 -4.25
N ALA A 46 -0.48 1.21 -4.04
CA ALA A 46 -1.55 1.37 -5.02
C ALA A 46 -1.07 1.97 -6.35
N ILE A 47 -0.13 2.91 -6.30
CA ILE A 47 0.48 3.51 -7.49
C ILE A 47 1.28 2.45 -8.26
N GLU A 48 2.16 1.71 -7.60
CA GLU A 48 2.95 0.65 -8.24
C GLU A 48 2.07 -0.48 -8.76
N PHE A 49 1.01 -0.83 -8.03
CA PHE A 49 0.03 -1.81 -8.48
C PHE A 49 -0.68 -1.35 -9.76
N ALA A 50 -1.15 -0.09 -9.83
CA ALA A 50 -1.82 0.44 -11.00
C ALA A 50 -0.89 0.55 -12.22
N LYS A 51 0.42 0.76 -12.01
CA LYS A 51 1.42 0.76 -13.08
C LYS A 51 1.72 -0.64 -13.61
N ASN A 52 1.94 -1.59 -12.71
CA ASN A 52 2.53 -2.90 -13.03
C ASN A 52 1.48 -4.01 -13.24
N HIS A 53 0.24 -3.82 -12.77
CA HIS A 53 -0.84 -4.80 -12.84
C HIS A 53 -2.12 -4.19 -13.42
N ARG A 54 -2.01 -3.59 -14.62
CA ARG A 54 -3.12 -2.89 -15.29
C ARG A 54 -4.40 -3.72 -15.47
N PRO A 55 -4.35 -5.01 -15.86
CA PRO A 55 -5.56 -5.82 -15.99
C PRO A 55 -6.33 -5.95 -14.68
N GLU A 56 -5.64 -6.31 -13.60
CA GLU A 56 -6.22 -6.46 -12.26
C GLU A 56 -6.68 -5.11 -11.69
N PHE A 57 -5.92 -4.05 -11.92
CA PHE A 57 -6.33 -2.70 -11.56
C PHE A 57 -7.65 -2.31 -12.24
N GLY A 58 -7.80 -2.62 -13.53
CA GLY A 58 -9.04 -2.43 -14.28
C GLY A 58 -10.21 -3.25 -13.71
N GLU A 59 -9.95 -4.48 -13.28
CA GLU A 59 -10.97 -5.35 -12.67
C GLU A 59 -11.43 -4.86 -11.28
N ILE A 60 -10.51 -4.33 -10.47
CA ILE A 60 -10.83 -3.75 -9.17
C ILE A 60 -11.72 -2.49 -9.35
N GLY A 61 -11.46 -1.68 -10.37
CA GLY A 61 -12.30 -0.54 -10.74
C GLY A 61 -12.32 0.60 -9.71
N LEU A 62 -11.36 0.63 -8.77
CA LEU A 62 -11.21 1.71 -7.78
C LEU A 62 -10.17 2.73 -8.23
N PRO A 63 -10.34 4.04 -7.92
CA PRO A 63 -9.29 5.03 -8.14
C PRO A 63 -8.08 4.73 -7.26
N VAL A 64 -6.85 5.05 -7.72
CA VAL A 64 -5.61 4.84 -6.96
C VAL A 64 -5.67 5.49 -5.57
N GLY A 65 -6.11 6.74 -5.54
CA GLY A 65 -6.34 7.54 -4.34
C GLY A 65 -7.26 8.72 -4.66
N GLY A 66 -7.49 9.60 -3.69
CA GLY A 66 -8.24 10.84 -3.90
C GLY A 66 -9.05 11.33 -2.71
N GLU A 67 -9.33 12.63 -2.74
CA GLU A 67 -10.16 13.39 -1.80
C GLU A 67 -11.59 13.57 -2.34
N ARG A 68 -12.15 12.60 -3.05
CA ARG A 68 -13.54 12.73 -3.49
C ARG A 68 -14.48 12.51 -2.31
N ILE A 69 -14.99 13.62 -1.78
CA ILE A 69 -16.12 13.67 -0.85
C ILE A 69 -17.25 12.78 -1.41
N GLY A 70 -17.49 11.63 -0.78
CA GLY A 70 -18.58 10.71 -1.13
C GLY A 70 -18.17 9.39 -1.80
N GLU A 71 -16.99 9.27 -2.41
CA GLU A 71 -16.49 8.00 -2.96
C GLU A 71 -15.72 7.23 -1.87
N ARG A 72 -16.43 6.37 -1.14
CA ARG A 72 -15.95 5.76 0.12
C ARG A 72 -14.78 4.76 0.00
N LYS A 73 -14.19 4.53 -1.18
CA LYS A 73 -13.18 3.46 -1.38
C LYS A 73 -12.20 3.82 -2.51
N SER A 74 -10.93 4.02 -2.16
CA SER A 74 -9.80 3.98 -3.12
C SER A 74 -9.07 2.64 -3.09
N LEU A 75 -8.23 2.38 -4.09
CA LEU A 75 -7.34 1.22 -4.12
C LEU A 75 -6.38 1.22 -2.92
N ALA A 76 -5.80 2.39 -2.58
CA ALA A 76 -4.95 2.52 -1.40
C ALA A 76 -5.70 2.12 -0.11
N GLN A 77 -6.93 2.59 0.07
CA GLN A 77 -7.76 2.21 1.22
C GLN A 77 -8.14 0.73 1.22
N TYR A 78 -8.43 0.16 0.04
CA TYR A 78 -8.70 -1.26 -0.12
C TYR A 78 -7.50 -2.11 0.31
N ILE A 79 -6.32 -1.81 -0.24
CA ILE A 79 -5.07 -2.51 0.07
C ILE A 79 -4.75 -2.40 1.56
N ALA A 80 -4.80 -1.19 2.13
CA ALA A 80 -4.54 -0.99 3.55
C ALA A 80 -5.46 -1.82 4.45
N ARG A 81 -6.77 -1.85 4.13
CA ARG A 81 -7.75 -2.62 4.89
C ARG A 81 -7.49 -4.11 4.81
N GLU A 82 -7.30 -4.65 3.60
CA GLU A 82 -7.09 -6.09 3.42
C GLU A 82 -5.78 -6.54 4.08
N LEU A 83 -4.66 -5.84 3.85
CA LEU A 83 -3.38 -6.15 4.50
C LEU A 83 -3.50 -6.12 6.03
N SER A 84 -4.06 -5.05 6.59
CA SER A 84 -4.23 -4.92 8.04
C SER A 84 -5.08 -6.05 8.62
N GLN A 85 -6.18 -6.43 7.97
CA GLN A 85 -7.05 -7.52 8.42
C GLN A 85 -6.35 -8.89 8.34
N ARG A 86 -5.57 -9.14 7.28
CA ARG A 86 -4.86 -10.40 7.08
C ARG A 86 -3.69 -10.59 8.03
N ILE A 87 -2.88 -9.54 8.20
CA ILE A 87 -1.81 -9.52 9.19
C ILE A 87 -2.39 -9.75 10.59
N LYS A 88 -3.47 -9.04 10.95
CA LYS A 88 -4.15 -9.23 12.26
C LYS A 88 -4.67 -10.66 12.47
N ARG A 89 -5.07 -11.36 11.40
CA ARG A 89 -5.54 -12.74 11.43
C ARG A 89 -4.41 -13.77 11.30
N ASN A 90 -3.16 -13.33 11.20
CA ASN A 90 -1.99 -14.18 10.97
C ASN A 90 -2.04 -14.96 9.63
N GLU A 91 -2.84 -14.47 8.66
CA GLU A 91 -2.94 -15.01 7.29
C GLU A 91 -1.71 -14.61 6.46
N ILE A 92 -1.13 -13.44 6.73
CA ILE A 92 0.10 -12.94 6.12
C ILE A 92 1.12 -12.70 7.24
N GLN A 93 2.28 -13.35 7.15
CA GLN A 93 3.37 -13.24 8.13
C GLN A 93 4.66 -12.68 7.53
N THR A 94 4.72 -12.59 6.19
CA THR A 94 5.86 -12.07 5.42
C THR A 94 5.77 -10.57 5.18
N ILE A 95 4.73 -9.89 5.63
CA ILE A 95 4.57 -8.43 5.53
C ILE A 95 4.29 -7.90 6.92
N GLU A 96 5.08 -6.91 7.36
CA GLU A 96 4.78 -6.17 8.58
C GLU A 96 4.10 -4.84 8.29
N ILE A 97 3.38 -4.33 9.29
CA ILE A 97 2.66 -3.07 9.24
C ILE A 97 3.16 -2.14 10.35
N ALA A 98 3.37 -0.87 10.01
CA ALA A 98 3.60 0.20 10.96
C ALA A 98 2.70 1.41 10.62
N LEU A 99 2.73 2.42 11.49
CA LEU A 99 1.95 3.63 11.35
C LEU A 99 2.88 4.85 11.31
N ILE A 100 2.59 5.78 10.40
CA ILE A 100 3.16 7.13 10.44
C ILE A 100 2.30 7.92 11.43
N SER A 101 2.92 8.49 12.48
CA SER A 101 2.17 9.37 13.38
C SER A 101 1.67 10.59 12.62
N LYS A 102 0.37 10.90 12.74
CA LYS A 102 -0.20 12.13 12.19
C LYS A 102 0.17 13.39 12.98
N ALA A 103 0.88 13.27 14.11
CA ALA A 103 1.30 14.42 14.89
C ALA A 103 2.16 15.33 14.00
N HIS A 104 1.69 16.56 13.78
CA HIS A 104 2.33 17.55 12.88
C HIS A 104 2.41 17.14 11.40
N LEU A 105 1.62 16.14 10.97
CA LEU A 105 1.54 15.75 9.56
C LEU A 105 0.48 16.61 8.84
N GLU A 106 0.93 17.55 8.00
CA GLU A 106 0.05 18.42 7.23
C GLU A 106 -0.55 17.71 6.01
N ASN A 107 0.29 17.03 5.22
CA ASN A 107 -0.12 16.35 4.00
C ASN A 107 0.86 15.21 3.66
N LEU A 108 0.36 14.19 2.96
CA LEU A 108 1.17 13.22 2.22
C LEU A 108 0.70 13.22 0.78
N GLU A 109 1.62 13.54 -0.13
CA GLU A 109 1.32 13.72 -1.55
C GLU A 109 2.23 12.86 -2.42
N TYR A 110 1.65 12.30 -3.47
CA TYR A 110 2.31 11.39 -4.38
C TYR A 110 2.06 11.81 -5.82
N ASN A 111 3.04 11.60 -6.70
CA ASN A 111 2.85 11.80 -8.13
C ASN A 111 2.40 10.49 -8.79
N TYR A 112 1.30 10.57 -9.54
CA TYR A 112 0.85 9.50 -10.44
C TYR A 112 0.33 10.10 -11.75
N ASN A 113 1.00 9.80 -12.87
CA ASN A 113 0.66 10.30 -14.21
C ASN A 113 0.49 11.83 -14.23
N ASP A 114 1.49 12.56 -13.68
CA ASP A 114 1.53 14.02 -13.58
C ASP A 114 0.38 14.64 -12.75
N LYS A 115 -0.30 13.82 -11.95
CA LYS A 115 -1.34 14.26 -11.02
C LYS A 115 -0.90 14.01 -9.59
N ALA A 116 -1.10 15.03 -8.75
CA ALA A 116 -1.00 14.91 -7.31
C ALA A 116 -2.12 14.02 -6.76
N ILE A 117 -1.75 12.96 -6.06
CA ILE A 117 -2.65 12.15 -5.24
C ILE A 117 -2.34 12.47 -3.78
N LYS A 118 -3.34 12.92 -3.03
CA LYS A 118 -3.21 13.21 -1.61
C LYS A 118 -3.77 12.10 -0.74
N PHE A 119 -3.12 11.88 0.40
CA PHE A 119 -3.67 11.10 1.48
C PHE A 119 -4.93 11.78 2.04
N SER A 120 -6.06 11.08 2.02
CA SER A 120 -7.36 11.63 2.44
C SER A 120 -7.83 11.11 3.80
N GLY A 121 -6.97 10.41 4.54
CA GLY A 121 -7.29 9.78 5.83
C GLY A 121 -7.20 10.74 7.02
N THR A 122 -8.06 11.74 7.08
CA THR A 122 -8.04 12.76 8.15
C THR A 122 -8.27 12.21 9.56
N ASN A 123 -8.84 11.01 9.69
CA ASN A 123 -9.20 10.41 10.98
C ASN A 123 -8.22 9.33 11.50
N TYR A 124 -7.22 8.93 10.71
CA TYR A 124 -6.35 7.79 11.05
C TYR A 124 -4.90 8.06 10.70
N ASP A 125 -3.98 7.45 11.45
CA ASP A 125 -2.56 7.43 11.11
C ASP A 125 -2.33 6.63 9.81
N PRO A 126 -1.57 7.16 8.83
CA PRO A 126 -1.25 6.44 7.61
C PRO A 126 -0.54 5.10 7.89
N SER A 127 -1.01 4.03 7.27
CA SER A 127 -0.35 2.74 7.33
C SER A 127 0.78 2.64 6.31
N ILE A 128 1.87 2.02 6.77
CA ILE A 128 3.04 1.67 5.98
C ILE A 128 3.34 0.18 6.13
N PHE A 129 3.88 -0.42 5.08
CA PHE A 129 4.11 -1.85 4.97
C PHE A 129 5.50 -2.13 4.40
N ARG A 130 6.13 -3.23 4.82
CA ARG A 130 7.33 -3.75 4.18
C ARG A 130 7.36 -5.27 4.23
N LEU A 131 8.11 -5.88 3.32
CA LEU A 131 8.36 -7.31 3.31
C LEU A 131 9.38 -7.67 4.41
N VAL A 132 9.05 -8.64 5.25
CA VAL A 132 9.94 -9.23 6.25
C VAL A 132 10.47 -10.57 5.76
N GLY A 133 11.78 -10.79 5.89
CA GLY A 133 12.49 -11.95 5.33
C GLY A 133 13.74 -11.52 4.60
#